data_AF-A0A8J4II76-F1
#
_entry.id   AF-A0A8J4II76-F1
#
_cell.length_a   1.000
_cell.length_b   1.000
_cell.length_c   1.000
_cell.angle_alpha   90.00
_cell.angle_beta   90.00
_cell.angle_gamma   90.00
#
_symmetry.space_group_name_H-M   'P 1'
#
loop_
_entity.id
_entity.type
_entity.pdbx_description
1 polymer ?
#
loop_
_entity_poly.entity_id
_entity_poly.type
_entity_poly.pdbx_seq_one_letter_code
_entity_poly.pdbx_strand_id
1 'polypeptide(L)'
;RLVQFVVREGHFNVSMRLYKTPSYLQPYHLLTTAIPVTDTLYVLLKIEGQHQLKYFQLSVEDCWATPSADPYQDVRHELIEKGCPHDETVTYLNAIGESTTAKFSFQMFQFVGYPEVFLHCRVRLCLPDSPDPCTKQCPRHWRSKRAPVDDYNKIVSYGPIHLLAAPSSGAETHHSRTDQQDLGGPNPWLPRALILLCALGVLTVAAAAVSARRRT
;
A
#
# COMPACT_ATOMS: atom_id res chain seq x y z
N ARG A 1 16.19 -8.15 -5.66
CA ARG A 1 17.51 -7.99 -4.99
C ARG A 1 17.94 -9.35 -4.43
N LEU A 2 19.21 -9.58 -4.12
CA LEU A 2 19.71 -10.88 -3.66
C LEU A 2 20.73 -10.72 -2.51
N VAL A 3 20.89 -11.77 -1.71
CA VAL A 3 21.94 -11.93 -0.70
C VAL A 3 22.56 -13.31 -0.81
N GLN A 4 23.87 -13.40 -0.56
CA GLN A 4 24.62 -14.66 -0.59
C GLN A 4 24.84 -15.20 0.83
N PHE A 5 24.64 -16.51 0.97
CA PHE A 5 24.96 -17.33 2.12
C PHE A 5 26.20 -18.15 1.79
N VAL A 6 27.14 -18.22 2.73
CA VAL A 6 28.32 -19.10 2.67
C VAL A 6 28.20 -20.00 3.88
N VAL A 7 27.75 -21.23 3.65
CA VAL A 7 27.50 -22.24 4.70
C VAL A 7 28.32 -23.49 4.39
N ARG A 8 28.31 -24.47 5.29
CA ARG A 8 29.11 -25.70 5.14
C ARG A 8 28.77 -26.49 3.88
N GLU A 9 27.50 -26.45 3.47
CA GLU A 9 26.95 -27.13 2.30
C GLU A 9 27.27 -26.41 0.98
N GLY A 10 27.80 -25.18 1.05
CA GLY A 10 28.20 -24.39 -0.11
C GLY A 10 27.63 -22.97 -0.12
N HIS A 11 27.58 -22.39 -1.32
CA HIS A 11 27.17 -21.00 -1.51
C HIS A 11 25.76 -20.93 -2.06
N PHE A 12 24.88 -20.21 -1.38
CA PHE A 12 23.46 -20.10 -1.75
C PHE A 12 23.06 -18.66 -1.92
N ASN A 13 22.22 -18.38 -2.92
CA ASN A 13 21.70 -17.05 -3.14
C ASN A 13 20.20 -17.04 -2.82
N VAL A 14 19.76 -16.10 -1.98
CA VAL A 14 18.34 -15.85 -1.76
C VAL A 14 17.98 -14.53 -2.40
N SER A 15 16.94 -14.53 -3.25
CA SER A 15 16.40 -13.33 -3.86
C SER A 15 15.08 -12.91 -3.23
N MET A 16 14.85 -11.60 -3.17
CA MET A 16 13.58 -10.97 -2.85
C MET A 16 13.08 -10.18 -4.05
N ARG A 17 11.81 -10.38 -4.40
CA ARG A 17 11.12 -9.66 -5.47
C ARG A 17 9.69 -9.31 -5.04
N LEU A 18 9.22 -8.15 -5.51
CA LEU A 18 7.83 -7.71 -5.36
C LEU A 18 7.07 -7.92 -6.66
N TYR A 19 5.80 -8.27 -6.55
CA TYR A 19 4.90 -8.55 -7.66
C TYR A 19 3.58 -7.82 -7.48
N LYS A 20 2.93 -7.53 -8.60
CA LYS A 20 1.61 -6.86 -8.65
C LYS A 20 0.45 -7.78 -8.27
N THR A 21 0.62 -9.08 -8.46
CA THR A 21 -0.45 -10.08 -8.37
C THR A 21 0.05 -11.39 -7.73
N PRO A 22 -0.86 -12.22 -7.18
CA PRO A 22 -0.49 -13.51 -6.59
C PRO A 22 -0.10 -14.56 -7.62
N SER A 23 -0.16 -14.25 -8.92
CA SER A 23 0.34 -15.14 -9.98
C SER A 23 1.86 -15.11 -10.12
N TYR A 24 2.55 -14.12 -9.52
CA TYR A 24 4.00 -13.96 -9.59
C TYR A 24 4.58 -13.88 -11.01
N LEU A 25 3.78 -13.38 -11.97
CA LEU A 25 4.18 -13.25 -13.38
C LEU A 25 4.81 -11.88 -13.67
N GLN A 26 4.31 -10.81 -13.05
CA GLN A 26 4.74 -9.45 -13.32
C GLN A 26 5.42 -8.83 -12.09
N PRO A 27 6.76 -8.85 -12.01
CA PRO A 27 7.48 -8.21 -10.93
C PRO A 27 7.44 -6.68 -11.06
N TYR A 28 7.57 -5.98 -9.94
CA TYR A 28 7.88 -4.56 -9.93
C TYR A 28 9.34 -4.32 -10.34
N HIS A 29 9.53 -3.32 -11.18
CA HIS A 29 10.84 -2.81 -11.56
C HIS A 29 11.06 -1.47 -10.85
N LEU A 30 12.03 -1.46 -9.92
CA LEU A 30 12.29 -0.36 -9.00
C LEU A 30 12.50 1.02 -9.68
N LEU A 31 12.97 1.02 -10.93
CA LEU A 31 13.37 2.23 -11.64
C LEU A 31 12.22 2.95 -12.36
N THR A 32 11.04 2.32 -12.49
CA THR A 32 10.04 2.77 -13.47
C THR A 32 8.61 2.85 -12.94
N THR A 33 8.37 2.46 -11.69
CA THR A 33 6.99 2.32 -11.19
C THR A 33 6.89 2.81 -9.77
N ALA A 34 6.23 3.95 -9.61
CA ALA A 34 5.76 4.39 -8.32
C ALA A 34 4.50 3.59 -7.93
N ILE A 35 4.40 3.20 -6.67
CA ILE A 35 3.38 2.29 -6.16
C ILE A 35 2.36 3.08 -5.33
N PRO A 36 1.05 3.00 -5.62
CA PRO A 36 0.02 3.56 -4.76
C PRO A 36 0.08 2.99 -3.34
N VAL A 37 -0.07 3.84 -2.33
CA VAL A 37 -0.15 3.39 -0.92
C VAL A 37 -1.35 2.48 -0.65
N THR A 38 -2.36 2.47 -1.53
CA THR A 38 -3.53 1.60 -1.40
C THR A 38 -3.30 0.18 -1.91
N ASP A 39 -2.22 -0.07 -2.65
CA ASP A 39 -1.98 -1.35 -3.31
C ASP A 39 -1.56 -2.44 -2.31
N THR A 40 -1.97 -3.67 -2.60
CA THR A 40 -1.41 -4.86 -1.95
C THR A 40 -0.22 -5.37 -2.74
N LEU A 41 0.91 -5.55 -2.06
CA LEU A 41 2.13 -6.08 -2.66
C LEU A 41 2.29 -7.56 -2.37
N TYR A 42 2.83 -8.30 -3.36
CA TYR A 42 3.11 -9.72 -3.26
C TYR A 42 4.62 -9.95 -3.24
N VAL A 43 5.14 -10.45 -2.12
CA VAL A 43 6.56 -10.71 -1.91
C VAL A 43 6.87 -12.17 -2.22
N LEU A 44 7.90 -12.38 -3.02
CA LEU A 44 8.52 -13.69 -3.23
C LEU A 44 9.96 -13.66 -2.77
N LEU A 45 10.24 -14.48 -1.77
CA LEU A 45 11.57 -14.87 -1.35
C LEU A 45 11.87 -16.26 -1.91
N LYS A 46 13.06 -16.45 -2.49
CA LYS A 46 13.41 -17.70 -3.16
C LYS A 46 14.90 -18.01 -3.07
N ILE A 47 15.24 -19.26 -2.74
CA ILE A 47 16.59 -19.81 -2.95
C ILE A 47 16.80 -20.02 -4.46
N GLU A 48 17.82 -19.40 -5.03
CA GLU A 48 18.14 -19.46 -6.45
C GLU A 48 19.03 -20.68 -6.79
N GLY A 49 18.91 -21.15 -8.03
CA GLY A 49 19.68 -22.28 -8.56
C GLY A 49 19.04 -23.65 -8.30
N GLN A 50 18.84 -24.46 -9.35
CA GLN A 50 18.12 -25.74 -9.27
C GLN A 50 18.86 -26.83 -8.48
N HIS A 51 20.19 -26.87 -8.56
CA HIS A 51 21.00 -27.89 -7.86
C HIS A 51 21.07 -27.68 -6.35
N GLN A 52 20.71 -26.48 -5.87
CA GLN A 52 20.83 -26.06 -4.49
C GLN A 52 19.54 -26.29 -3.67
N LEU A 53 18.45 -26.67 -4.34
CA LEU A 53 17.11 -26.79 -3.76
C LEU A 53 16.90 -28.04 -2.88
N LYS A 54 17.90 -28.93 -2.80
CA LYS A 54 17.76 -30.23 -2.09
C LYS A 54 18.12 -30.16 -0.61
N TYR A 55 18.85 -29.13 -0.19
CA TYR A 55 19.44 -29.09 1.15
C TYR A 55 18.61 -28.31 2.16
N PHE A 56 17.89 -27.28 1.71
CA PHE A 56 17.29 -26.30 2.61
C PHE A 56 15.84 -25.97 2.26
N GLN A 57 15.08 -25.68 3.30
CA GLN A 57 13.82 -24.96 3.25
C GLN A 57 14.11 -23.49 3.61
N LEU A 58 13.31 -22.57 3.05
CA LEU A 58 13.45 -21.15 3.31
C LEU A 58 12.48 -20.73 4.42
N SER A 59 13.02 -20.34 5.57
CA SER A 59 12.26 -19.77 6.68
C SER A 59 12.45 -18.25 6.73
N VAL A 60 11.44 -17.56 7.26
CA VAL A 60 11.44 -16.11 7.47
C VAL A 60 11.33 -15.87 8.97
N GLU A 61 12.35 -15.25 9.56
CA GLU A 61 12.35 -14.96 11.00
C GLU A 61 11.72 -13.59 11.26
N ASP A 62 12.12 -12.55 10.52
CA ASP A 62 11.51 -11.22 10.64
C ASP A 62 11.43 -10.55 9.26
N CYS A 63 10.40 -9.74 9.02
CA CYS A 63 10.36 -8.81 7.89
C CYS A 63 9.84 -7.46 8.39
N TRP A 64 10.50 -6.39 7.98
CA TRP A 64 10.18 -5.03 8.39
C TRP A 64 10.49 -4.05 7.27
N ALA A 65 9.93 -2.86 7.36
CA ALA A 65 10.29 -1.77 6.46
C ALA A 65 10.92 -0.60 7.21
N THR A 66 11.74 0.17 6.51
CA THR A 66 12.37 1.40 7.01
C THR A 66 12.25 2.51 5.96
N PRO A 67 12.36 3.79 6.35
CA PRO A 67 12.35 4.91 5.41
C PRO A 67 13.69 5.15 4.71
N SER A 68 14.74 4.36 5.02
CA SER A 68 16.06 4.46 4.38
C SER A 68 16.62 3.07 4.05
N ALA A 69 17.72 3.02 3.30
CA ALA A 69 18.35 1.74 2.95
C ALA A 69 18.96 0.98 4.15
N ASP A 70 19.11 1.63 5.32
CA ASP A 70 19.66 1.00 6.51
C ASP A 70 18.63 0.07 7.18
N PRO A 71 18.84 -1.25 7.20
CA PRO A 71 17.94 -2.18 7.87
C PRO A 71 17.92 -2.05 9.39
N TYR A 72 18.89 -1.35 9.99
CA TYR A 72 19.03 -1.21 11.45
C TYR A 72 18.55 0.14 11.97
N GLN A 73 17.94 0.97 11.12
CA GLN A 73 17.36 2.23 11.54
C GLN A 73 16.26 2.03 12.60
N ASP A 74 16.21 2.91 13.60
CA ASP A 74 15.24 2.84 14.70
C ASP A 74 13.79 2.95 14.22
N VAL A 75 13.54 3.83 13.24
CA VAL A 75 12.22 3.99 12.63
C VAL A 75 11.98 2.84 11.67
N ARG A 76 11.12 1.91 12.09
CA ARG A 76 10.75 0.73 11.31
C ARG A 76 9.30 0.32 11.54
N HIS A 77 8.73 -0.37 10.57
CA HIS A 77 7.41 -0.96 10.63
C HIS A 77 7.53 -2.48 10.48
N GLU A 78 7.13 -3.23 11.50
CA GLU A 78 7.26 -4.69 11.54
C GLU A 78 6.10 -5.35 10.78
N LEU A 79 6.41 -6.15 9.77
CA LEU A 79 5.42 -6.91 9.00
C LEU A 79 5.31 -8.34 9.53
N ILE A 80 6.45 -8.98 9.77
CA ILE A 80 6.57 -10.33 10.31
C ILE A 80 7.55 -10.26 11.47
N GLU A 81 7.14 -10.71 12.65
CA GLU A 81 8.02 -10.80 13.82
C GLU A 81 8.06 -12.24 14.31
N LYS A 82 9.26 -12.79 14.51
CA LYS A 82 9.46 -14.19 14.95
C LYS A 82 8.63 -15.16 14.08
N GLY A 83 8.66 -14.97 12.77
CA GLY A 83 8.01 -15.81 11.75
C GLY A 83 6.49 -15.86 11.85
N CYS A 84 5.86 -14.91 12.54
CA CYS A 84 4.42 -14.72 12.55
C CYS A 84 4.06 -13.34 12.00
N PRO A 85 2.90 -13.19 11.32
CA PRO A 85 2.38 -11.88 10.96
C PRO A 85 2.28 -10.98 12.18
N HIS A 86 2.89 -9.79 12.10
CA HIS A 86 2.80 -8.73 13.10
C HIS A 86 1.84 -7.63 12.62
N ASP A 87 1.93 -7.30 11.33
CA ASP A 87 1.00 -6.42 10.65
C ASP A 87 -0.27 -7.19 10.23
N GLU A 88 -1.45 -6.62 10.47
CA GLU A 88 -2.75 -7.27 10.22
C GLU A 88 -3.04 -7.50 8.74
N THR A 89 -2.38 -6.77 7.85
CA THR A 89 -2.55 -6.88 6.39
C THR A 89 -1.68 -7.99 5.80
N VAL A 90 -0.79 -8.59 6.60
CA VAL A 90 0.10 -9.65 6.16
C VAL A 90 -0.65 -10.96 6.00
N THR A 91 -0.55 -11.56 4.81
CA THR A 91 -1.13 -12.88 4.52
C THR A 91 -0.07 -13.80 3.94
N TYR A 92 0.08 -15.01 4.50
CA TYR A 92 0.95 -16.04 3.93
C TYR A 92 0.26 -16.75 2.77
N LEU A 93 0.98 -16.89 1.66
CA LEU A 93 0.49 -17.44 0.40
C LEU A 93 1.07 -18.84 0.11
N ASN A 94 1.93 -19.32 1.00
CA ASN A 94 2.37 -20.71 1.10
C ASN A 94 2.75 -21.04 2.54
N ALA A 95 2.98 -22.31 2.84
CA ALA A 95 3.59 -22.73 4.09
C ALA A 95 5.08 -22.34 4.10
N ILE A 96 5.39 -21.19 4.69
CA ILE A 96 6.76 -20.69 4.85
C ILE A 96 7.54 -21.68 5.73
N GLY A 97 8.72 -22.07 5.26
CA GLY A 97 9.54 -23.10 5.92
C GLY A 97 9.27 -24.53 5.44
N GLU A 98 8.40 -24.78 4.45
CA GLU A 98 8.21 -26.13 3.86
C GLU A 98 8.81 -26.27 2.46
N SER A 99 9.22 -25.16 1.85
CA SER A 99 9.76 -25.14 0.49
C SER A 99 10.96 -24.20 0.38
N THR A 100 11.59 -24.14 -0.79
CA THR A 100 12.66 -23.19 -1.10
C THR A 100 12.16 -21.77 -1.37
N THR A 101 10.87 -21.53 -1.18
CA THR A 101 10.21 -20.25 -1.39
C THR A 101 9.39 -19.84 -0.18
N ALA A 102 9.34 -18.54 0.08
CA ALA A 102 8.42 -17.94 1.02
C ALA A 102 7.64 -16.83 0.30
N LYS A 103 6.31 -16.91 0.39
CA LYS A 103 5.37 -16.06 -0.32
C LYS A 103 4.41 -15.44 0.66
N PHE A 104 4.35 -14.12 0.67
CA PHE A 104 3.38 -13.39 1.49
C PHE A 104 2.96 -12.10 0.78
N SER A 105 1.83 -11.55 1.19
CA SER A 105 1.37 -10.22 0.77
C SER A 105 1.21 -9.31 1.96
N PHE A 106 1.22 -7.99 1.72
CA PHE A 106 0.90 -6.95 2.71
C PHE A 106 0.33 -5.72 2.00
N GLN A 107 -0.44 -4.89 2.71
CA GLN A 107 -0.92 -3.61 2.19
C GLN A 107 0.20 -2.57 2.27
N MET A 108 0.39 -1.82 1.18
CA MET A 108 1.38 -0.76 1.15
C MET A 108 1.04 0.34 2.16
N PHE A 109 2.07 1.07 2.59
CA PHE A 109 1.95 2.21 3.49
C PHE A 109 3.06 3.22 3.18
N GLN A 110 3.02 4.39 3.84
CA GLN A 110 4.12 5.35 3.81
C GLN A 110 4.56 5.71 5.22
N PHE A 111 5.84 6.02 5.38
CA PHE A 111 6.31 6.74 6.56
C PHE A 111 6.00 8.24 6.40
N VAL A 112 5.60 8.88 7.49
CA VAL A 112 5.31 10.32 7.50
C VAL A 112 6.58 11.09 7.14
N GLY A 113 6.50 11.92 6.10
CA GLY A 113 7.63 12.72 5.64
C GLY A 113 8.65 12.00 4.75
N TYR A 114 8.41 10.73 4.38
CA TYR A 114 9.30 9.97 3.50
C TYR A 114 8.57 9.48 2.24
N PRO A 115 9.12 9.73 1.04
CA PRO A 115 8.52 9.30 -0.23
C PRO A 115 8.84 7.84 -0.60
N GLU A 116 9.68 7.18 0.19
CA GLU A 116 10.28 5.90 -0.12
C GLU A 116 10.19 4.93 1.05
N VAL A 117 10.07 3.65 0.72
CA VAL A 117 10.09 2.54 1.67
C VAL A 117 11.12 1.51 1.22
N PHE A 118 11.88 0.97 2.17
CA PHE A 118 12.79 -0.15 1.96
C PHE A 118 12.26 -1.34 2.74
N LEU A 119 12.12 -2.48 2.08
CA LEU A 119 11.70 -3.73 2.71
C LEU A 119 12.92 -4.57 3.06
N HIS A 120 12.92 -5.15 4.25
CA HIS A 120 13.98 -5.99 4.77
C HIS A 120 13.38 -7.28 5.30
N CYS A 121 14.00 -8.41 5.01
CA CYS A 121 13.62 -9.70 5.58
C CYS A 121 14.86 -10.43 6.07
N ARG A 122 14.83 -10.84 7.34
CA ARG A 122 15.76 -11.79 7.92
C ARG A 122 15.29 -13.20 7.57
N VAL A 123 16.04 -13.85 6.70
CA VAL A 123 15.72 -15.20 6.20
C VAL A 123 16.77 -16.20 6.68
N ARG A 124 16.31 -17.45 6.88
CA ARG A 124 17.11 -18.57 7.34
C ARG A 124 17.11 -19.69 6.31
N LEU A 125 18.30 -20.19 5.98
CA LEU A 125 18.44 -21.50 5.35
C LEU A 125 18.22 -22.56 6.44
N CYS A 126 17.09 -23.26 6.36
CA CYS A 126 16.68 -24.20 7.38
C CYS A 126 16.84 -25.65 6.91
N LEU A 127 17.45 -26.48 7.74
CA LEU A 127 17.59 -27.91 7.50
C LEU A 127 16.30 -28.62 7.93
N PRO A 128 15.66 -29.41 7.04
CA PRO A 128 14.40 -30.09 7.35
C PRO A 128 14.46 -30.95 8.63
N ASP A 129 15.60 -31.60 8.88
CA ASP A 129 15.80 -32.53 10.00
C ASP A 129 16.44 -31.85 11.23
N SER A 130 16.45 -30.52 11.29
CA SER A 130 17.01 -29.81 12.44
C SER A 130 16.08 -29.81 13.66
N PRO A 131 16.62 -29.75 14.89
CA PRO A 131 15.80 -29.71 16.11
C PRO A 131 14.89 -28.47 16.20
N ASP A 132 15.28 -27.37 15.55
CA ASP A 132 14.49 -26.15 15.44
C ASP A 132 13.64 -26.22 14.16
N PRO A 133 12.30 -26.30 14.25
CA PRO A 133 11.47 -26.43 13.08
C PRO A 133 11.57 -25.21 12.15
N CYS A 134 11.58 -25.50 10.84
CA CYS A 134 11.62 -24.48 9.78
C CYS A 134 10.32 -23.69 9.69
N THR A 135 9.20 -24.37 9.89
CA THR A 135 7.88 -23.77 10.00
C THR A 135 7.68 -23.18 11.40
N LYS A 136 6.98 -22.06 11.49
CA LYS A 136 6.61 -21.44 12.77
C LYS A 136 5.11 -21.58 12.98
N GLN A 137 4.72 -21.92 14.21
CA GLN A 137 3.32 -21.97 14.61
C GLN A 137 2.91 -20.61 15.19
N CYS A 138 1.81 -20.06 14.68
CA CYS A 138 1.23 -18.80 15.14
C CYS A 138 -0.16 -19.06 15.76
N PRO A 139 -0.56 -18.33 16.83
CA PRO A 139 0.24 -17.34 17.56
C PRO A 139 1.35 -18.00 18.39
N ARG A 140 2.50 -17.33 18.48
CA ARG A 140 3.69 -17.93 19.09
C ARG A 140 3.58 -17.84 20.62
N HIS A 141 3.14 -18.92 21.26
CA HIS A 141 2.93 -18.97 22.72
C HIS A 141 4.22 -19.10 23.56
N TRP A 142 5.37 -19.36 22.92
CA TRP A 142 6.62 -19.65 23.64
C TRP A 142 7.75 -18.68 23.29
N ARG A 143 8.57 -18.34 24.29
CA ARG A 143 9.83 -17.61 24.09
C ARG A 143 10.79 -18.49 23.31
N SER A 144 10.73 -18.44 21.99
CA SER A 144 11.75 -19.04 21.16
C SER A 144 13.10 -18.56 21.63
N LYS A 145 13.97 -19.50 22.00
CA LYS A 145 15.40 -19.22 22.09
C LYS A 145 15.76 -18.56 20.76
N ARG A 146 16.36 -17.37 20.80
CA ARG A 146 16.93 -16.76 19.59
C ARG A 146 17.86 -17.81 19.01
N ALA A 147 17.58 -18.26 17.79
CA ALA A 147 18.53 -19.10 17.08
C ALA A 147 19.88 -18.38 17.12
N PRO A 148 21.00 -19.09 17.37
CA PRO A 148 22.31 -18.49 17.35
C PRO A 148 22.48 -17.63 16.09
N VAL A 149 23.19 -16.52 16.20
CA VAL A 149 23.71 -15.84 15.02
C VAL A 149 24.65 -16.84 14.37
N ASP A 150 24.19 -17.43 13.27
CA ASP A 150 24.86 -18.49 12.54
C ASP A 150 24.83 -18.10 11.06
N ASP A 151 25.76 -18.63 10.28
CA ASP A 151 25.97 -18.29 8.87
C ASP A 151 24.76 -18.61 7.98
N TYR A 152 23.79 -19.34 8.53
CA TYR A 152 22.49 -19.68 7.93
C TYR A 152 21.44 -18.56 8.01
N ASN A 153 21.72 -17.42 8.64
CA ASN A 153 20.81 -16.27 8.73
C ASN A 153 21.39 -15.03 8.04
N LYS A 154 20.65 -14.41 7.11
CA LYS A 154 21.02 -13.12 6.48
C LYS A 154 19.81 -12.23 6.29
N ILE A 155 20.07 -10.93 6.13
CA ILE A 155 19.07 -9.93 5.76
C ILE A 155 19.13 -9.74 4.25
N VAL A 156 17.98 -9.88 3.58
CA VAL A 156 17.78 -9.48 2.18
C VAL A 156 16.91 -8.23 2.15
N SER A 157 17.32 -7.24 1.35
CA SER A 157 16.67 -5.92 1.30
C SER A 157 16.17 -5.62 -0.12
N TYR A 158 15.03 -4.94 -0.25
CA TYR A 158 14.42 -4.52 -1.51
C TYR A 158 13.99 -3.05 -1.41
N GLY A 159 14.49 -2.21 -2.31
CA GLY A 159 14.19 -0.79 -2.37
C GLY A 159 15.21 -0.01 -3.21
N PRO A 160 15.01 1.31 -3.37
CA PRO A 160 13.88 2.09 -2.81
C PRO A 160 12.55 1.78 -3.50
N ILE A 161 11.45 1.74 -2.76
CA ILE A 161 10.09 1.66 -3.31
C ILE A 161 9.50 3.07 -3.29
N HIS A 162 9.40 3.70 -4.46
CA HIS A 162 8.80 5.03 -4.57
C HIS A 162 7.27 4.94 -4.49
N LEU A 163 6.67 5.80 -3.67
CA LEU A 163 5.23 5.80 -3.45
C LEU A 163 4.54 6.87 -4.29
N LEU A 164 3.39 6.52 -4.88
CA LEU A 164 2.44 7.52 -5.36
C LEU A 164 1.64 8.00 -4.17
N ALA A 165 1.71 9.31 -3.89
CA ALA A 165 0.87 9.93 -2.88
C ALA A 165 -0.59 9.56 -3.15
N ALA A 166 -1.31 9.16 -2.11
CA ALA A 166 -2.76 9.05 -2.21
C ALA A 166 -3.31 10.41 -2.66
N PRO A 167 -4.29 10.49 -3.58
CA PRO A 167 -5.01 11.72 -3.80
C PRO A 167 -5.58 12.17 -2.46
N SER A 168 -5.12 13.32 -1.97
CA SER A 168 -5.55 13.88 -0.69
C SER A 168 -7.07 14.02 -0.73
N SER A 169 -7.78 13.19 0.03
CA SER A 169 -9.19 13.42 0.32
C SER A 169 -9.27 14.70 1.15
N GLY A 170 -9.74 15.79 0.53
CA GLY A 170 -10.19 17.00 1.19
C GLY A 170 -9.10 17.97 1.63
N ALA A 171 -8.52 18.71 0.68
CA ALA A 171 -8.18 20.10 0.98
C ALA A 171 -9.52 20.86 1.10
N GLU A 172 -10.15 20.83 2.28
CA GLU A 172 -11.18 21.79 2.62
C GLU A 172 -10.50 23.16 2.70
N THR A 173 -10.64 23.93 1.63
CA THR A 173 -10.43 25.37 1.66
C THR A 173 -11.39 25.94 2.70
N HIS A 174 -10.88 26.21 3.90
CA HIS A 174 -11.52 27.10 4.85
C HIS A 174 -11.68 28.47 4.17
N HIS A 175 -12.84 28.66 3.55
CA HIS A 175 -13.31 29.95 3.11
C HIS A 175 -13.57 30.75 4.38
N SER A 176 -12.69 31.69 4.71
CA SER A 176 -12.91 32.64 5.80
C SER A 176 -14.19 33.41 5.52
N ARG A 177 -15.25 32.98 6.19
CA ARG A 177 -16.51 33.69 6.33
C ARG A 177 -16.27 34.83 7.32
N THR A 178 -16.05 36.04 6.81
CA THR A 178 -16.15 37.23 7.66
C THR A 178 -17.62 37.42 8.00
N ASP A 179 -17.94 37.29 9.28
CA ASP A 179 -19.25 37.61 9.85
C ASP A 179 -19.62 39.06 9.60
N GLN A 180 -20.85 39.27 9.11
CA GLN A 180 -21.66 40.42 9.48
C GLN A 180 -23.13 39.99 9.46
N GLN A 181 -23.63 39.57 10.61
CA GLN A 181 -25.07 39.62 10.91
C GLN A 181 -25.36 41.00 11.49
N ASP A 182 -26.33 41.72 10.93
CA ASP A 182 -27.43 42.21 11.76
C ASP A 182 -28.70 42.49 10.93
N LEU A 183 -29.83 42.11 11.53
CA LEU A 183 -31.18 42.07 10.97
C LEU A 183 -31.93 43.39 11.22
N GLY A 184 -32.77 43.84 10.28
CA GLY A 184 -33.74 44.89 10.61
C GLY A 184 -34.59 45.47 9.46
N GLY A 185 -35.76 44.86 9.23
CA GLY A 185 -37.01 45.56 8.87
C GLY A 185 -37.20 46.10 7.44
N PRO A 186 -38.32 45.77 6.74
CA PRO A 186 -38.68 46.42 5.49
C PRO A 186 -39.51 47.70 5.73
N ASN A 187 -39.05 48.86 5.21
CA ASN A 187 -39.91 50.03 5.01
C ASN A 187 -39.39 50.95 3.87
N PRO A 188 -40.16 51.95 3.40
CA PRO A 188 -40.65 52.12 2.03
C PRO A 188 -40.08 53.39 1.37
N TRP A 189 -40.67 53.90 0.28
CA TRP A 189 -40.26 55.10 -0.53
C TRP A 189 -39.22 54.79 -1.63
N LEU A 190 -39.63 54.27 -2.80
CA LEU A 190 -39.99 54.99 -4.06
C LEU A 190 -38.77 55.26 -4.98
N PRO A 191 -38.91 55.32 -6.33
CA PRO A 191 -40.14 55.50 -7.10
C PRO A 191 -40.38 54.50 -8.26
N ARG A 192 -41.53 53.81 -8.20
CA ARG A 192 -42.68 53.83 -9.13
C ARG A 192 -42.55 54.29 -10.60
N ALA A 193 -41.44 54.10 -11.28
CA ALA A 193 -41.38 54.32 -12.73
C ALA A 193 -40.43 53.32 -13.36
N LEU A 194 -40.93 52.15 -13.79
CA LEU A 194 -40.42 51.38 -14.93
C LEU A 194 -41.09 50.00 -15.12
N ILE A 195 -41.95 49.54 -14.19
CA ILE A 195 -42.68 48.26 -14.35
C ILE A 195 -44.12 48.51 -14.82
N LEU A 196 -44.28 49.15 -15.98
CA LEU A 196 -45.57 49.22 -16.70
C LEU A 196 -45.43 48.98 -18.21
N LEU A 197 -44.28 48.52 -18.69
CA LEU A 197 -44.03 48.32 -20.13
C LEU A 197 -43.86 46.86 -20.59
N CYS A 198 -43.94 45.87 -19.71
CA CYS A 198 -43.90 44.45 -20.13
C CYS A 198 -45.27 43.73 -20.16
N ALA A 199 -46.35 44.33 -19.66
CA ALA A 199 -47.66 43.66 -19.61
C ALA A 199 -48.55 43.89 -20.84
N LEU A 200 -48.21 44.84 -21.74
CA LEU A 200 -48.98 45.07 -22.97
C LEU A 200 -48.44 44.32 -24.20
N GLY A 201 -47.21 43.79 -24.15
CA GLY A 201 -46.63 43.00 -25.24
C GLY A 201 -47.07 41.53 -25.28
N VAL A 202 -47.57 40.98 -24.16
CA VAL A 202 -47.92 39.56 -24.06
C VAL A 202 -49.38 39.28 -24.44
N LEU A 203 -50.27 40.28 -24.35
CA LEU A 203 -51.70 40.10 -24.66
C LEU A 203 -52.05 40.23 -26.14
N THR A 204 -51.19 40.82 -26.98
CA THR A 204 -51.45 40.93 -28.43
C THR A 204 -51.04 39.68 -29.22
N VAL A 205 -50.04 38.92 -28.74
CA VAL A 205 -49.56 37.69 -29.42
C VAL A 205 -50.51 36.50 -29.20
N ALA A 206 -51.17 36.42 -28.04
CA ALA A 206 -52.10 35.32 -27.74
C ALA A 206 -53.43 35.39 -28.53
N ALA A 207 -53.91 36.59 -28.88
CA ALA A 207 -55.16 36.76 -29.61
C ALA A 207 -55.05 36.41 -31.11
N ALA A 208 -53.87 36.57 -31.72
CA ALA A 208 -53.65 36.26 -33.13
C ALA A 208 -53.54 34.74 -33.42
N ALA A 209 -53.05 33.95 -32.47
CA ALA A 209 -52.89 32.50 -32.64
C ALA A 209 -54.22 31.71 -32.56
N VAL A 210 -55.22 32.27 -31.86
CA VAL A 210 -56.52 31.59 -31.67
C VAL A 210 -57.50 31.84 -32.82
N SER A 211 -57.40 32.98 -33.52
CA SER A 211 -58.25 33.28 -34.69
C SER A 211 -57.82 32.55 -35.96
N ALA A 212 -56.52 32.26 -36.13
CA ALA A 212 -56.00 31.54 -37.29
C ALA A 212 -56.28 30.03 -37.26
N ARG A 213 -56.54 29.43 -36.09
CA ARG A 213 -56.76 27.98 -35.94
C ARG A 213 -58.23 27.54 -36.04
N ARG A 214 -59.17 28.47 -36.25
CA ARG A 214 -60.61 28.20 -36.37
C ARG A 214 -61.19 28.38 -37.78
N ARG A 215 -60.36 28.61 -38.81
CA ARG A 215 -60.80 28.88 -40.19
C ARG A 215 -60.11 28.04 -41.29
N THR A 216 -59.61 26.86 -40.97
CA THR A 216 -59.20 25.84 -41.95
C THR A 216 -59.73 24.49 -41.55
#